data_AF-A0A1T4ZJW6-F1
#
_entry.id   AF-A0A1T4ZJW6-F1
#
_cell.length_a   1.000
_cell.length_b   1.000
_cell.length_c   1.000
_cell.angle_alpha   90.00
_cell.angle_beta   90.00
_cell.angle_gamma   90.00
#
_symmetry.space_group_name_H-M   'P 1'
#
loop_
_entity.id
_entity.type
_entity.pdbx_description
1 polymer ?
#
loop_
_entity_poly.entity_id
_entity_poly.type
_entity_poly.pdbx_seq_one_letter_code
_entity_poly.pdbx_strand_id
1 'polypeptide(L)' 'MQTLTFDSILDAIETLSIDEQTALLVIMHRRLSDRRRTEIAANIAQGKQDYQSGNIFRGTVDEAIAELNR' A
#
# COMPACT_ATOMS: atom_id res chain seq x y z
N MET A 1 -3.38 -25.75 -9.66
CA MET A 1 -2.41 -24.64 -9.79
C MET A 1 -1.30 -24.91 -8.81
N GLN A 2 -0.03 -24.91 -9.24
CA GLN A 2 1.09 -24.96 -8.30
C GLN A 2 1.14 -23.63 -7.54
N THR A 3 1.12 -23.70 -6.21
CA THR A 3 1.35 -22.52 -5.36
C THR A 3 2.85 -22.24 -5.37
N LEU A 4 3.25 -21.13 -5.98
CA LEU A 4 4.62 -20.65 -5.88
C LEU A 4 4.87 -20.16 -4.46
N THR A 5 5.91 -20.67 -3.83
CA THR A 5 6.39 -20.17 -2.53
C THR A 5 7.28 -18.97 -2.76
N PHE A 6 7.45 -18.13 -1.74
CA PHE A 6 8.38 -17.00 -1.82
C PHE A 6 9.80 -17.46 -2.17
N ASP A 7 10.27 -18.53 -1.53
CA ASP A 7 11.60 -19.11 -1.81
C ASP A 7 11.74 -19.54 -3.27
N SER A 8 10.72 -20.20 -3.84
CA SER A 8 10.76 -20.59 -5.26
C SER A 8 10.82 -19.40 -6.23
N ILE A 9 10.30 -18.24 -5.82
CA ILE A 9 10.37 -17.01 -6.60
C ILE A 9 11.78 -16.40 -6.48
N LEU A 10 12.39 -16.46 -5.30
CA LEU A 10 13.79 -16.02 -5.11
C LEU A 10 14.73 -16.86 -5.96
N ASP A 11 14.62 -18.19 -5.88
CA ASP A 11 15.43 -19.11 -6.69
C ASP A 11 15.32 -18.79 -8.18
N ALA A 12 14.10 -18.51 -8.67
CA ALA A 12 13.88 -18.12 -10.06
C ALA A 12 14.56 -16.79 -10.43
N ILE A 13 14.54 -15.81 -9.53
CA ILE A 13 15.21 -14.51 -9.75
C ILE A 13 16.73 -14.70 -9.80
N GLU A 14 17.30 -15.58 -8.98
CA GLU A 14 18.74 -15.87 -8.96
C GLU A 14 19.24 -16.51 -10.28
N THR A 15 18.36 -17.15 -11.05
CA THR A 15 18.70 -17.68 -12.39
C THR A 15 18.85 -16.60 -13.46
N LEU A 16 18.36 -15.38 -13.22
CA LEU A 16 18.47 -14.26 -14.16
C LEU A 16 19.91 -13.73 -14.22
N SER A 17 20.29 -13.15 -15.36
CA SER A 17 21.55 -12.41 -15.46
C SER A 17 21.56 -11.18 -14.53
N ILE A 18 22.75 -10.67 -14.19
CA ILE A 18 22.90 -9.49 -13.32
C ILE A 18 22.14 -8.27 -13.87
N ASP A 19 22.15 -8.08 -15.19
CA ASP A 19 21.45 -6.98 -15.84
C ASP A 19 19.91 -7.14 -15.72
N GLU A 20 19.40 -8.36 -15.89
CA GLU A 20 17.98 -8.67 -15.72
C GLU A 20 17.54 -8.53 -14.26
N GLN A 21 18.35 -8.98 -13.30
CA GLN A 21 18.07 -8.79 -11.87
C GLN A 21 18.02 -7.30 -11.52
N THR A 22 18.94 -6.51 -12.07
CA THR A 22 18.97 -5.05 -11.88
C THR A 22 17.74 -4.37 -12.48
N ALA A 23 17.36 -4.76 -13.70
CA ALA A 23 16.16 -4.26 -14.34
C ALA A 23 14.89 -4.63 -13.55
N LEU A 24 14.82 -5.86 -13.02
CA LEU A 24 13.72 -6.31 -12.19
C LEU A 24 13.58 -5.46 -10.93
N LEU A 25 14.68 -5.16 -10.24
CA LEU A 25 14.67 -4.30 -9.05
C LEU A 25 14.06 -2.92 -9.35
N VAL A 26 14.48 -2.29 -10.46
CA VAL A 26 13.95 -0.99 -10.89
C VAL A 26 12.44 -1.06 -11.16
N ILE A 27 12.01 -2.07 -11.90
CA ILE A 27 10.59 -2.27 -12.24
C ILE A 27 9.77 -2.51 -10.96
N MET A 28 10.25 -3.37 -10.07
CA MET A 28 9.57 -3.71 -8.83
C MET A 28 9.45 -2.51 -7.90
N HIS A 29 10.51 -1.73 -7.74
CA HIS A 29 10.48 -0.51 -6.96
C HIS A 29 9.43 0.48 -7.48
N ARG A 30 9.39 0.68 -8.81
CA ARG A 30 8.37 1.54 -9.45
C ARG A 30 6.96 1.02 -9.19
N ARG A 31 6.72 -0.28 -9.38
CA ARG A 31 5.40 -0.89 -9.16
C ARG A 31 4.92 -0.75 -7.72
N LEU A 32 5.81 -0.93 -6.75
CA LEU A 32 5.48 -0.73 -5.33
C LEU A 32 5.14 0.74 -5.03
N SER A 33 5.91 1.68 -5.58
CA SER A 33 5.62 3.11 -5.47
C SER A 33 4.25 3.47 -6.05
N ASP A 34 3.92 2.92 -7.22
CA ASP A 34 2.63 3.20 -7.89
C ASP A 34 1.44 2.59 -7.14
N ARG A 35 1.59 1.39 -6.56
CA ARG A 35 0.57 0.80 -5.67
C ARG A 35 0.33 1.70 -4.45
N ARG A 36 1.41 2.16 -3.81
CA ARG A 36 1.30 3.05 -2.64
C ARG A 36 0.60 4.37 -2.98
N ARG A 37 0.90 4.96 -4.14
CA ARG A 37 0.21 6.17 -4.62
C ARG A 37 -1.28 5.91 -4.85
N THR A 38 -1.62 4.75 -5.40
CA THR A 38 -3.02 4.35 -5.63
C THR A 38 -3.78 4.21 -4.30
N GLU A 39 -3.18 3.57 -3.30
CA GLU A 39 -3.75 3.50 -1.94
C GLU A 39 -3.97 4.89 -1.33
N ILE A 40 -2.98 5.78 -1.44
CA ILE A 40 -3.09 7.15 -0.94
C ILE A 40 -4.23 7.89 -1.64
N ALA A 41 -4.33 7.78 -2.96
CA ALA A 41 -5.39 8.42 -3.73
C ALA A 41 -6.78 7.91 -3.32
N ALA A 42 -6.92 6.59 -3.11
CA ALA A 42 -8.15 5.98 -2.62
C ALA A 42 -8.52 6.48 -1.22
N ASN A 43 -7.56 6.53 -0.30
CA ASN A 43 -7.77 7.04 1.06
C ASN A 43 -8.19 8.52 1.06
N ILE A 44 -7.59 9.35 0.20
CA ILE A 44 -7.97 10.75 0.04
C ILE A 44 -9.40 10.87 -0.50
N ALA A 45 -9.76 10.08 -1.51
CA ALA A 45 -11.10 10.09 -2.07
C ALA A 45 -12.15 9.69 -1.02
N GLN A 46 -11.89 8.63 -0.27
CA GLN A 46 -12.73 8.18 0.83
C GLN A 46 -12.87 9.24 1.91
N GLY A 47 -11.76 9.81 2.40
CA GLY A 47 -11.80 10.85 3.43
C GLY A 47 -12.56 12.12 2.99
N LYS A 48 -12.49 12.50 1.70
CA LYS A 48 -13.30 13.59 1.16
C LYS A 48 -14.79 13.25 1.17
N GLN A 49 -15.14 12.03 0.77
CA GLN A 49 -16.53 11.57 0.78
C GLN A 49 -17.09 11.52 2.20
N ASP A 50 -16.33 11.01 3.16
CA ASP A 50 -16.74 10.95 4.57
C ASP A 50 -16.94 12.35 5.15
N TYR A 51 -16.04 13.29 4.84
CA TYR A 51 -16.19 14.68 5.24
C TYR A 51 -17.46 15.33 4.68
N GLN A 52 -17.72 15.15 3.37
CA GLN A 52 -18.88 15.72 2.67
C GLN A 52 -20.21 15.12 3.13
N SER A 53 -20.23 13.82 3.40
CA SER A 53 -21.42 13.10 3.88
C SER A 53 -21.67 13.29 5.38
N GLY A 54 -20.75 13.94 6.09
CA GLY A 54 -20.83 14.11 7.55
C GLY A 54 -20.54 12.82 8.32
N ASN A 55 -20.03 11.79 7.65
CA ASN A 55 -19.58 10.52 8.25
C ASN A 55 -18.19 10.69 8.89
N ILE A 56 -18.05 11.71 9.72
CA ILE A 56 -16.82 12.06 10.43
C ILE A 56 -17.18 12.42 11.87
N PHE A 57 -16.29 12.08 12.79
CA PHE A 57 -16.38 12.60 14.15
C PHE A 57 -16.20 14.13 14.14
N ARG A 58 -17.06 14.85 14.86
CA ARG A 58 -16.96 16.29 15.07
C ARG A 58 -17.01 16.57 16.56
N GLY A 59 -15.93 17.12 17.10
CA GLY A 59 -15.79 17.41 18.51
C GLY A 59 -14.44 18.05 18.81
N THR A 60 -14.17 18.26 20.08
CA THR A 60 -12.88 18.73 20.57
C THR A 60 -11.82 17.64 20.46
N VAL A 61 -10.54 18.03 20.62
CA VAL A 61 -9.43 17.09 20.63
C VAL A 61 -9.56 16.07 21.77
N ASP A 62 -10.04 16.49 22.94
CA ASP A 62 -10.22 15.60 24.10
C ASP A 62 -11.28 14.53 23.82
N GLU A 63 -12.39 14.90 23.18
CA GLU A 63 -13.44 13.94 22.79
C GLU A 63 -12.96 12.97 21.71
N ALA A 64 -12.15 13.44 20.75
CA ALA A 64 -11.54 12.58 19.73
C ALA A 64 -10.56 11.57 20.34
N ILE A 65 -9.71 11.99 21.29
CA ILE A 65 -8.78 11.10 22.00
C ILE A 65 -9.55 10.08 22.85
N ALA A 66 -10.62 10.49 23.51
CA ALA A 66 -11.45 9.58 24.30
C ALA A 66 -12.08 8.47 23.43
N GLU A 67 -12.54 8.79 22.22
CA GLU A 67 -13.12 7.82 21.29
C GLU A 67 -12.07 6.83 20.72
N LEU A 68 -10.83 7.28 20.47
CA LEU A 68 -9.75 6.41 20.00
C LEU A 68 -9.25 5.41 21.06
N ASN A 69 -9.39 5.75 22.34
CA ASN A 69 -8.93 4.92 23.46
C ASN A 69 -10.00 3.96 24.01
N ARG A 70 -11.13 3.83 23.29
CA ARG A 70 -12.30 3.06 23.73
C ARG A 70 -12.19 1.57 23.43
#